data_AF-A0A7L4NK32-F1
#
_entry.id   AF-A0A7L4NK32-F1
#
_cell.length_a   1.000
_cell.length_b   1.000
_cell.length_c   1.000
_cell.angle_alpha   90.00
_cell.angle_beta   90.00
_cell.angle_gamma   90.00
#
_symmetry.space_group_name_H-M   'P 1'
#
loop_
_entity.id
_entity.type
_entity.pdbx_description
1 polymer ?
#
loop_
_entity_poly.entity_id
_entity_poly.type
_entity_poly.pdbx_seq_one_letter_code
_entity_poly.pdbx_strand_id
1 'polypeptide(L)'
;MFLSYFLVLVFSFHCGLSATCPRRCSCDPAQSVQCYRATGIPREIPFTTRRLYISHSKIKQLQITDFRRMPALEELVLSCSGTESIENNTFKALSTLKSLELYKNQLKQIPTFLPPGLEILKLADNSINTLHASDFEGLMKLRVLDIRNNLIATLPPSAFSSLCNLQSLILDGNKVESVSAPLKLPKLKYLSMVDNKLNSFPTDFFVSFQNLQFLSLSGNFLTKVPLALPKSLLSLKLEKNQLKTVRLQDMKHLENLSEFFLTENQLTSIDGAQLLPNLTRLELSKNQLHTMPLRLPSRLQKLDCSNNLIQRVTAQDFQGLQDLKHLFLDNNAVRSFEAGALQQCAQLSNLALEQNLLVSIPLRQVDTLARLDLKGNDIEGIGEQELKDLKQLQVLNLRNNKISALDGKVLEYLPRLRQLYLDGNPWNCTCDLLRTRRALVAKGTDVRGGQCAAPAESRGESWMSSRKILQQCGDHLSSLERVKEERKKMKASEIDDDYYDYELD
;
A
#
# COMPACT_ATOMS: atom_id res chain seq x y z
N MET A 1 -32.39 -63.51 15.89
CA MET A 1 -31.02 -63.39 16.44
C MET A 1 -30.03 -63.65 15.31
N PHE A 2 -29.20 -62.65 15.04
CA PHE A 2 -27.88 -62.65 14.39
C PHE A 2 -27.69 -63.19 12.96
N LEU A 3 -27.46 -62.24 12.05
CA LEU A 3 -26.64 -62.39 10.84
C LEU A 3 -25.17 -62.59 11.23
N SER A 4 -24.48 -63.52 10.56
CA SER A 4 -23.02 -63.64 10.55
C SER A 4 -22.50 -63.54 9.12
N TYR A 5 -21.78 -62.45 8.82
CA TYR A 5 -21.05 -62.24 7.58
C TYR A 5 -19.60 -62.70 7.73
N PHE A 6 -19.12 -63.42 6.71
CA PHE A 6 -17.73 -63.79 6.48
C PHE A 6 -16.87 -62.53 6.24
N LEU A 7 -15.71 -62.44 6.89
CA LEU A 7 -14.64 -61.51 6.50
C LEU A 7 -13.36 -62.30 6.20
N VAL A 8 -12.92 -62.20 4.94
CA VAL A 8 -11.71 -62.81 4.41
C VAL A 8 -10.48 -62.01 4.86
N LEU A 9 -9.52 -62.70 5.46
CA LEU A 9 -8.16 -62.23 5.71
C LEU A 9 -7.39 -62.10 4.39
N VAL A 10 -6.88 -60.90 4.08
CA VAL A 10 -5.75 -60.72 3.16
C VAL A 10 -4.69 -59.90 3.88
N PHE A 11 -3.57 -60.58 4.18
CA PHE A 11 -2.34 -59.98 4.68
C PHE A 11 -1.74 -59.07 3.60
N SER A 12 -1.44 -57.82 3.96
CA SER A 12 -0.45 -57.00 3.26
C SER A 12 0.74 -56.77 4.19
N PHE A 13 1.83 -57.50 3.90
CA PHE A 13 3.16 -57.29 4.46
C PHE A 13 3.60 -55.84 4.25
N HIS A 14 3.59 -55.03 5.30
CA HIS A 14 4.36 -53.79 5.36
C HIS A 14 5.65 -54.06 6.12
N CYS A 15 6.77 -54.01 5.40
CA CYS A 15 8.12 -54.07 5.94
C CYS A 15 8.31 -52.90 6.92
N GLY A 16 8.42 -53.22 8.20
CA GLY A 16 8.51 -52.26 9.30
C GLY A 16 9.91 -51.70 9.48
N LEU A 17 10.10 -50.45 9.10
CA LEU A 17 10.84 -49.48 9.90
C LEU A 17 9.97 -48.23 10.02
N SER A 18 9.11 -48.21 11.04
CA SER A 18 8.38 -46.99 11.42
C SER A 18 9.42 -45.96 11.87
N ALA A 19 9.78 -45.02 11.00
CA ALA A 19 10.51 -43.83 11.40
C ALA A 19 9.56 -43.00 12.27
N THR A 20 9.60 -43.25 13.58
CA THR A 20 8.73 -42.59 14.55
C THR A 20 9.01 -41.10 14.55
N CYS A 21 7.98 -40.29 14.27
CA CYS A 21 8.09 -38.83 14.34
C CYS A 21 8.57 -38.40 15.74
N PRO A 22 9.53 -37.47 15.86
CA PRO A 22 10.03 -37.05 17.17
C PRO A 22 8.96 -36.43 18.06
N ARG A 23 9.11 -36.57 19.37
CA ARG A 23 8.25 -35.90 20.34
C ARG A 23 8.38 -34.37 20.17
N ARG A 24 7.23 -33.67 20.15
CA ARG A 24 7.12 -32.22 19.86
C ARG A 24 7.36 -31.83 18.41
N CYS A 25 7.36 -32.80 17.50
CA CYS A 25 7.32 -32.57 16.07
C CYS A 25 6.04 -33.16 15.46
N SER A 26 5.65 -32.60 14.32
CA SER A 26 4.62 -33.12 13.42
C SER A 26 5.31 -33.54 12.12
N CYS A 27 5.03 -34.75 11.66
CA CYS A 27 5.62 -35.30 10.44
C CYS A 27 4.50 -35.58 9.44
N ASP A 28 4.65 -35.03 8.24
CA ASP A 28 3.69 -35.12 7.14
C ASP A 28 4.17 -36.20 6.14
N PRO A 29 3.25 -37.03 5.59
CA PRO A 29 3.56 -37.92 4.46
C PRO A 29 4.29 -37.25 3.28
N ALA A 30 4.16 -35.93 3.08
CA ALA A 30 4.91 -35.16 2.09
C ALA A 30 6.39 -34.87 2.49
N GLN A 31 6.99 -35.73 3.33
CA GLN A 31 8.39 -35.67 3.78
C GLN A 31 8.75 -34.33 4.44
N SER A 32 7.78 -33.73 5.15
CA SER A 32 7.93 -32.47 5.86
C SER A 32 7.86 -32.72 7.37
N VAL A 33 8.75 -32.09 8.12
CA VAL A 33 8.82 -32.20 9.58
C VAL A 33 8.78 -30.81 10.18
N GLN A 34 7.87 -30.58 11.11
CA GLN A 34 7.69 -29.33 11.83
C GLN A 34 7.90 -29.55 13.32
N CYS A 35 8.87 -28.88 13.93
CA CYS A 35 9.19 -29.00 15.34
C CYS A 35 9.00 -27.67 16.07
N TYR A 36 8.46 -27.76 17.28
CA TYR A 36 8.24 -26.60 18.15
C TYR A 36 8.77 -26.87 19.56
N ARG A 37 9.30 -25.84 20.22
CA ARG A 37 9.80 -25.95 21.61
C ARG A 37 10.83 -27.07 21.79
N ALA A 38 11.67 -27.29 20.78
CA ALA A 38 12.78 -28.23 20.83
C ALA A 38 13.99 -27.60 21.55
N THR A 39 14.82 -28.41 22.19
CA THR A 39 16.07 -27.97 22.85
C THR A 39 17.31 -28.27 22.01
N GLY A 40 17.13 -28.98 20.89
CA GLY A 40 18.15 -29.36 19.92
C GLY A 40 17.46 -29.98 18.71
N ILE A 41 18.23 -30.31 17.66
CA ILE A 41 17.69 -31.00 16.49
C ILE A 41 17.39 -32.47 16.86
N PRO A 42 16.13 -32.94 16.80
CA PRO A 42 15.79 -34.29 17.21
C PRO A 42 16.46 -35.37 16.34
N ARG A 43 17.05 -36.40 16.98
CA ARG A 43 17.81 -37.46 16.28
C ARG A 43 16.91 -38.47 15.57
N GLU A 44 15.63 -38.49 15.93
CA GLU A 44 14.59 -39.38 15.41
C GLU A 44 13.95 -38.85 14.12
N ILE A 45 14.36 -37.67 13.62
CA ILE A 45 13.85 -37.15 12.35
C ILE A 45 14.09 -38.18 11.23
N PRO A 46 13.07 -38.53 10.43
CA PRO A 46 13.22 -39.48 9.33
C PRO A 46 14.31 -39.03 8.33
N PHE A 47 15.18 -39.96 7.91
CA PHE A 47 16.26 -39.66 6.95
C PHE A 47 15.76 -39.28 5.55
N THR A 48 14.49 -39.58 5.26
CA THR A 48 13.78 -39.22 4.02
C THR A 48 13.19 -37.81 4.04
N THR A 49 13.36 -37.06 5.14
CA THR A 49 12.84 -35.69 5.28
C THR A 49 13.46 -34.76 4.22
N ARG A 50 12.59 -34.06 3.48
CA ARG A 50 12.98 -33.04 2.49
C ARG A 50 12.81 -31.62 2.98
N ARG A 51 11.87 -31.39 3.90
CA ARG A 51 11.56 -30.06 4.44
C ARG A 51 11.56 -30.13 5.95
N LEU A 52 12.38 -29.31 6.60
CA LEU A 52 12.49 -29.25 8.05
C LEU A 52 12.22 -27.83 8.52
N TYR A 53 11.17 -27.67 9.32
CA TYR A 53 10.78 -26.41 9.92
C TYR A 53 10.94 -26.52 11.43
N ILE A 54 11.73 -25.63 12.01
CA ILE A 54 11.93 -25.57 13.45
C ILE A 54 11.70 -24.13 13.87
N SER A 55 10.73 -23.93 14.76
CA SER A 55 10.42 -22.60 15.26
C SER A 55 10.21 -22.59 16.77
N HIS A 56 10.34 -21.42 17.38
CA HIS A 56 10.04 -21.19 18.80
C HIS A 56 10.73 -22.23 19.71
N SER A 57 12.00 -22.49 19.42
CA SER A 57 12.83 -23.51 20.07
C SER A 57 13.96 -22.84 20.85
N LYS A 58 14.79 -23.63 21.54
CA LYS A 58 15.93 -23.13 22.34
C LYS A 58 17.21 -23.82 21.89
N ILE A 59 17.57 -23.59 20.63
CA ILE A 59 18.73 -24.21 19.98
C ILE A 59 19.81 -23.13 19.87
N LYS A 60 20.76 -23.12 20.80
CA LYS A 60 21.80 -22.09 20.84
C LYS A 60 22.91 -22.30 19.81
N GLN A 61 23.17 -23.54 19.44
CA GLN A 61 24.23 -23.92 18.53
C GLN A 61 23.75 -25.02 17.59
N LEU A 62 24.15 -24.93 16.32
CA LEU A 62 24.02 -26.02 15.35
C LEU A 62 25.38 -26.67 15.13
N GLN A 63 25.36 -27.99 15.01
CA GLN A 63 26.53 -28.83 14.83
C GLN A 63 26.40 -29.68 13.57
N ILE A 64 27.54 -30.12 13.03
CA ILE A 64 27.57 -30.97 11.83
C ILE A 64 26.80 -32.29 12.03
N THR A 65 26.79 -32.82 13.25
CA THR A 65 26.08 -34.06 13.60
C THR A 65 24.57 -33.93 13.52
N ASP A 66 24.02 -32.72 13.63
CA ASP A 66 22.58 -32.48 13.65
C ASP A 66 21.92 -32.84 12.31
N PHE A 67 22.64 -32.59 11.20
CA PHE A 67 22.10 -32.75 9.84
C PHE A 67 22.65 -33.96 9.10
N ARG A 68 23.62 -34.68 9.68
CA ARG A 68 24.31 -35.82 9.05
C ARG A 68 23.38 -36.93 8.55
N ARG A 69 22.22 -37.12 9.20
CA ARG A 69 21.23 -38.17 8.87
C ARG A 69 20.13 -37.70 7.91
N MET A 70 20.18 -36.46 7.43
CA MET A 70 19.16 -35.89 6.54
C MET A 70 19.76 -35.42 5.20
N PRO A 71 20.41 -36.33 4.42
CA PRO A 71 21.08 -35.93 3.18
C PRO A 71 20.11 -35.54 2.06
N ALA A 72 18.81 -35.83 2.20
CA ALA A 72 17.77 -35.51 1.22
C ALA A 72 17.10 -34.14 1.45
N LEU A 73 17.59 -33.35 2.40
CA LEU A 73 16.98 -32.08 2.77
C LEU A 73 17.07 -31.06 1.62
N GLU A 74 15.93 -30.52 1.20
CA GLU A 74 15.82 -29.50 0.15
C GLU A 74 15.54 -28.11 0.75
N GLU A 75 14.86 -28.06 1.91
CA GLU A 75 14.50 -26.83 2.60
C GLU A 75 14.71 -26.97 4.11
N LEU A 76 15.43 -26.02 4.69
CA LEU A 76 15.63 -25.89 6.13
C LEU A 76 15.21 -24.49 6.58
N VAL A 77 14.22 -24.45 7.47
CA VAL A 77 13.79 -23.23 8.14
C VAL A 77 14.03 -23.38 9.64
N LEU A 78 14.87 -22.52 10.20
CA LEU A 78 15.13 -22.43 11.63
C LEU A 78 14.90 -20.99 12.08
N SER A 79 13.82 -20.75 12.82
CA SER A 79 13.46 -19.40 13.25
C SER A 79 13.11 -19.31 14.73
N CYS A 80 13.24 -18.10 15.30
CA CYS A 80 12.91 -17.83 16.70
C CYS A 80 13.50 -18.88 17.67
N SER A 81 14.73 -19.34 17.39
CA SER A 81 15.34 -20.46 18.10
C SER A 81 16.48 -20.05 19.04
N GLY A 82 16.90 -18.77 18.95
CA GLY A 82 17.99 -18.22 19.75
C GLY A 82 19.36 -18.77 19.33
N THR A 83 19.52 -19.14 18.06
CA THR A 83 20.78 -19.70 17.56
C THR A 83 21.86 -18.62 17.53
N GLU A 84 22.91 -18.80 18.31
CA GLU A 84 24.03 -17.85 18.46
C GLU A 84 25.22 -18.23 17.57
N SER A 85 25.44 -19.54 17.34
CA SER A 85 26.58 -20.05 16.58
C SER A 85 26.25 -21.27 15.74
N ILE A 86 27.00 -21.47 14.65
CA ILE A 86 26.90 -22.61 13.75
C ILE A 86 28.31 -23.14 13.54
N GLU A 87 28.51 -24.44 13.83
CA GLU A 87 29.79 -25.10 13.62
C GLU A 87 30.19 -25.05 12.12
N ASN A 88 31.49 -24.91 11.85
CA ASN A 88 32.00 -24.88 10.47
C ASN A 88 31.60 -26.16 9.72
N ASN A 89 31.22 -26.00 8.44
CA ASN A 89 30.77 -27.09 7.57
C ASN A 89 29.45 -27.78 7.99
N THR A 90 28.68 -27.23 8.93
CA THR A 90 27.40 -27.83 9.37
C THR A 90 26.48 -28.19 8.20
N PHE A 91 26.40 -27.33 7.18
CA PHE A 91 25.52 -27.54 6.03
C PHE A 91 26.22 -28.18 4.83
N LYS A 92 27.54 -28.38 4.86
CA LYS A 92 28.33 -28.83 3.69
C LYS A 92 27.86 -30.16 3.11
N ALA A 93 27.37 -31.06 3.96
CA ALA A 93 26.87 -32.38 3.54
C ALA A 93 25.47 -32.34 2.90
N LEU A 94 24.75 -31.23 2.98
CA LEU A 94 23.38 -31.07 2.46
C LEU A 94 23.40 -30.65 0.99
N SER A 95 23.90 -31.54 0.11
CA SER A 95 24.07 -31.25 -1.32
C SER A 95 22.76 -31.01 -2.08
N THR A 96 21.62 -31.49 -1.55
CA THR A 96 20.28 -31.27 -2.12
C THR A 96 19.62 -29.98 -1.66
N LEU A 97 20.21 -29.26 -0.70
CA LEU A 97 19.60 -28.09 -0.09
C LEU A 97 19.50 -26.94 -1.09
N LYS A 98 18.27 -26.46 -1.32
CA LYS A 98 17.93 -25.34 -2.19
C LYS A 98 17.56 -24.10 -1.42
N SER A 99 16.95 -24.26 -0.24
CA SER A 99 16.52 -23.13 0.61
C SER A 99 17.03 -23.28 2.03
N LEU A 100 17.71 -22.25 2.52
CA LEU A 100 18.18 -22.15 3.89
C LEU A 100 17.71 -20.83 4.50
N GLU A 101 16.83 -20.93 5.49
CA GLU A 101 16.24 -19.78 6.17
C GLU A 101 16.54 -19.84 7.67
N LEU A 102 17.39 -18.94 8.15
CA LEU A 102 17.82 -18.84 9.55
C LEU A 102 17.37 -17.52 10.18
N TYR A 103 16.17 -17.05 9.85
CA TYR A 103 15.68 -15.74 10.29
C TYR A 103 15.32 -15.69 11.78
N LYS A 104 15.41 -14.51 12.41
CA LYS A 104 15.08 -14.29 13.84
C LYS A 104 15.89 -15.19 14.77
N ASN A 105 17.20 -15.20 14.57
CA ASN A 105 18.18 -15.84 15.46
C ASN A 105 19.15 -14.77 16.00
N GLN A 106 20.32 -15.19 16.50
CA GLN A 106 21.33 -14.31 17.08
C GLN A 106 22.70 -14.49 16.39
N LEU A 107 22.68 -14.86 15.11
CA LEU A 107 23.90 -15.11 14.35
C LEU A 107 24.69 -13.82 14.17
N LYS A 108 25.98 -13.86 14.47
CA LYS A 108 26.89 -12.71 14.32
C LYS A 108 27.65 -12.69 12.99
N GLN A 109 27.64 -13.81 12.27
CA GLN A 109 28.36 -14.02 11.02
C GLN A 109 27.52 -14.93 10.11
N ILE A 110 27.83 -14.91 8.81
CA ILE A 110 27.23 -15.82 7.85
C ILE A 110 27.80 -17.24 8.07
N PRO A 111 27.00 -18.31 7.98
CA PRO A 111 27.51 -19.67 8.11
C PRO A 111 28.55 -19.99 7.04
N THR A 112 29.68 -20.58 7.44
CA THR A 112 30.74 -20.94 6.49
C THR A 112 30.40 -22.20 5.70
N PHE A 113 30.91 -22.29 4.46
CA PHE A 113 30.77 -23.46 3.57
C PHE A 113 29.31 -23.85 3.27
N LEU A 114 28.52 -22.87 2.81
CA LEU A 114 27.15 -23.09 2.36
C LEU A 114 27.09 -24.00 1.11
N PRO A 115 26.03 -24.81 0.93
CA PRO A 115 25.91 -25.70 -0.23
C PRO A 115 25.87 -24.93 -1.56
N PRO A 116 26.64 -25.36 -2.59
CA PRO A 116 26.65 -24.68 -3.90
C PRO A 116 25.32 -24.80 -4.67
N GLY A 117 24.45 -25.73 -4.25
CA GLY A 117 23.11 -25.93 -4.79
C GLY A 117 22.09 -24.88 -4.35
N LEU A 118 22.43 -24.01 -3.40
CA LEU A 118 21.49 -23.12 -2.74
C LEU A 118 20.94 -22.04 -3.70
N GLU A 119 19.62 -21.89 -3.70
CA GLU A 119 18.86 -20.91 -4.50
C GLU A 119 18.32 -19.77 -3.63
N ILE A 120 18.00 -20.05 -2.36
CA ILE A 120 17.43 -19.08 -1.42
C ILE A 120 18.22 -19.12 -0.12
N LEU A 121 18.72 -17.95 0.30
CA LEU A 121 19.36 -17.75 1.58
C LEU A 121 18.69 -16.58 2.31
N LYS A 122 18.09 -16.86 3.46
CA LYS A 122 17.48 -15.82 4.31
C LYS A 122 18.10 -15.84 5.70
N LEU A 123 18.71 -14.73 6.08
CA LEU A 123 19.38 -14.50 7.37
C LEU A 123 18.81 -13.24 8.06
N ALA A 124 17.57 -12.88 7.73
CA ALA A 124 16.89 -11.71 8.27
C ALA A 124 16.80 -11.73 9.81
N ASP A 125 16.80 -10.56 10.45
CA ASP A 125 16.63 -10.41 11.89
C ASP A 125 17.68 -11.22 12.69
N ASN A 126 18.95 -10.98 12.41
CA ASN A 126 20.09 -11.55 13.14
C ASN A 126 20.99 -10.42 13.67
N SER A 127 22.25 -10.69 13.98
CA SER A 127 23.23 -9.71 14.45
C SER A 127 24.50 -9.72 13.60
N ILE A 128 24.37 -10.03 12.31
CA ILE A 128 25.50 -10.11 11.36
C ILE A 128 26.06 -8.70 11.16
N ASN A 129 27.35 -8.50 11.43
CA ASN A 129 27.97 -7.17 11.40
C ASN A 129 29.01 -6.97 10.29
N THR A 130 29.60 -8.07 9.79
CA THR A 130 30.62 -8.04 8.73
C THR A 130 30.28 -9.03 7.63
N LEU A 131 30.64 -8.66 6.40
CA LEU A 131 30.63 -9.55 5.24
C LEU A 131 32.08 -9.80 4.81
N HIS A 132 32.41 -11.07 4.60
CA HIS A 132 33.71 -11.52 4.10
C HIS A 132 33.60 -12.05 2.67
N ALA A 133 34.72 -12.04 1.94
CA ALA A 133 34.74 -12.50 0.55
C ALA A 133 34.30 -13.97 0.39
N SER A 134 34.54 -14.79 1.42
CA SER A 134 34.22 -16.23 1.44
C SER A 134 32.75 -16.55 1.77
N ASP A 135 31.97 -15.58 2.28
CA ASP A 135 30.65 -15.86 2.86
C ASP A 135 29.65 -16.43 1.85
N PHE A 136 29.77 -16.01 0.59
CA PHE A 136 28.91 -16.45 -0.51
C PHE A 136 29.68 -17.14 -1.65
N GLU A 137 30.89 -17.60 -1.36
CA GLU A 137 31.76 -18.24 -2.35
C GLU A 137 31.07 -19.48 -2.96
N GLY A 138 31.09 -19.58 -4.29
CA GLY A 138 30.55 -20.74 -5.01
C GLY A 138 29.02 -20.83 -5.10
N LEU A 139 28.26 -19.88 -4.51
CA LEU A 139 26.79 -19.85 -4.54
C LEU A 139 26.22 -19.37 -5.90
N MET A 140 26.66 -20.00 -6.99
CA MET A 140 26.32 -19.60 -8.35
C MET A 140 24.84 -19.80 -8.70
N LYS A 141 24.11 -20.64 -7.95
CA LYS A 141 22.66 -20.86 -8.14
C LYS A 141 21.79 -19.92 -7.31
N LEU A 142 22.37 -19.10 -6.43
CA LEU A 142 21.61 -18.25 -5.53
C LEU A 142 20.81 -17.21 -6.31
N ARG A 143 19.51 -17.13 -6.01
CA ARG A 143 18.54 -16.23 -6.65
C ARG A 143 18.02 -15.19 -5.67
N VAL A 144 17.86 -15.56 -4.40
CA VAL A 144 17.35 -14.68 -3.36
C VAL A 144 18.34 -14.66 -2.20
N LEU A 145 18.80 -13.45 -1.86
CA LEU A 145 19.60 -13.19 -0.67
C LEU A 145 18.89 -12.13 0.16
N ASP A 146 18.44 -12.52 1.35
CA ASP A 146 17.77 -11.66 2.30
C ASP A 146 18.58 -11.60 3.60
N ILE A 147 19.23 -10.46 3.84
CA ILE A 147 20.04 -10.22 5.04
C ILE A 147 19.56 -8.95 5.78
N ARG A 148 18.26 -8.64 5.67
CA ARG A 148 17.66 -7.47 6.32
C ARG A 148 17.75 -7.53 7.86
N ASN A 149 17.61 -6.39 8.51
CA ASN A 149 17.61 -6.25 9.96
C ASN A 149 18.82 -6.93 10.61
N ASN A 150 20.00 -6.57 10.13
CA ASN A 150 21.29 -6.98 10.66
C ASN A 150 22.10 -5.72 11.02
N LEU A 151 23.40 -5.86 11.26
CA LEU A 151 24.28 -4.78 11.68
C LEU A 151 25.37 -4.49 10.64
N ILE A 152 25.14 -4.83 9.37
CA ILE A 152 26.13 -4.73 8.29
C ILE A 152 26.41 -3.27 7.98
N ALA A 153 27.68 -2.87 8.04
CA ALA A 153 28.11 -1.49 7.79
C ALA A 153 28.74 -1.27 6.40
N THR A 154 29.34 -2.31 5.82
CA THR A 154 30.06 -2.23 4.55
C THR A 154 29.68 -3.38 3.62
N LEU A 155 29.67 -3.09 2.31
CA LEU A 155 29.38 -4.07 1.26
C LEU A 155 30.60 -4.27 0.37
N PRO A 156 31.52 -5.19 0.73
CA PRO A 156 32.71 -5.45 -0.08
C PRO A 156 32.30 -6.12 -1.40
N PRO A 157 32.70 -5.58 -2.57
CA PRO A 157 32.35 -6.17 -3.86
C PRO A 157 32.77 -7.64 -4.03
N SER A 158 33.85 -8.05 -3.38
CA SER A 158 34.37 -9.42 -3.41
C SER A 158 33.39 -10.45 -2.84
N ALA A 159 32.61 -10.11 -1.81
CA ALA A 159 31.63 -11.02 -1.22
C ALA A 159 30.52 -11.41 -2.22
N PHE A 160 30.19 -10.54 -3.17
CA PHE A 160 29.11 -10.77 -4.14
C PHE A 160 29.59 -11.35 -5.48
N SER A 161 30.90 -11.60 -5.63
CA SER A 161 31.54 -11.96 -6.90
C SER A 161 31.02 -13.26 -7.54
N SER A 162 30.57 -14.22 -6.74
CA SER A 162 30.05 -15.52 -7.21
C SER A 162 28.55 -15.50 -7.56
N LEU A 163 27.83 -14.43 -7.23
CA LEU A 163 26.37 -14.37 -7.24
C LEU A 163 25.77 -14.03 -8.62
N CYS A 164 26.23 -14.72 -9.66
CA CYS A 164 25.90 -14.44 -11.06
C CYS A 164 24.42 -14.64 -11.43
N ASN A 165 23.66 -15.40 -10.62
CA ASN A 165 22.23 -15.66 -10.84
C ASN A 165 21.32 -14.95 -9.84
N LEU A 166 21.86 -14.05 -9.01
CA LEU A 166 21.07 -13.35 -8.00
C LEU A 166 20.02 -12.45 -8.68
N GLN A 167 18.77 -12.59 -8.25
CA GLN A 167 17.61 -11.87 -8.77
C GLN A 167 17.06 -10.88 -7.75
N SER A 168 17.16 -11.19 -6.46
CA SER A 168 16.67 -10.35 -5.37
C SER A 168 17.73 -10.24 -4.26
N LEU A 169 18.08 -9.00 -3.93
CA LEU A 169 18.98 -8.66 -2.83
C LEU A 169 18.27 -7.70 -1.88
N ILE A 170 18.08 -8.14 -0.63
CA ILE A 170 17.40 -7.37 0.42
C ILE A 170 18.39 -7.09 1.55
N LEU A 171 18.69 -5.80 1.74
CA LEU A 171 19.67 -5.27 2.69
C LEU A 171 19.02 -4.30 3.69
N ASP A 172 17.70 -4.31 3.79
CA ASP A 172 16.93 -3.33 4.57
C ASP A 172 17.32 -3.35 6.06
N GLY A 173 17.20 -2.21 6.75
CA GLY A 173 17.40 -2.14 8.20
C GLY A 173 18.82 -2.52 8.65
N ASN A 174 19.84 -2.25 7.82
CA ASN A 174 21.26 -2.42 8.16
C ASN A 174 21.90 -1.07 8.50
N LYS A 175 23.23 -1.04 8.62
CA LYS A 175 24.00 0.16 8.98
C LYS A 175 24.88 0.63 7.83
N VAL A 176 24.49 0.36 6.58
CA VAL A 176 25.33 0.65 5.41
C VAL A 176 25.43 2.16 5.21
N GLU A 177 26.64 2.71 5.37
CA GLU A 177 26.91 4.15 5.24
C GLU A 177 27.40 4.51 3.83
N SER A 178 28.10 3.60 3.18
CA SER A 178 28.60 3.76 1.82
C SER A 178 28.69 2.43 1.10
N VAL A 179 28.75 2.50 -0.23
CA VAL A 179 28.91 1.34 -1.10
C VAL A 179 30.08 1.55 -2.05
N SER A 180 30.73 0.46 -2.44
CA SER A 180 31.84 0.47 -3.40
C SER A 180 31.41 -0.16 -4.72
N ALA A 181 31.87 0.40 -5.83
CA ALA A 181 31.61 -0.11 -7.17
C ALA A 181 32.86 -0.86 -7.72
N PRO A 182 32.68 -1.81 -8.67
CA PRO A 182 31.41 -2.33 -9.17
C PRO A 182 30.96 -3.61 -8.44
N LEU A 183 29.66 -3.72 -8.11
CA LEU A 183 29.05 -5.03 -7.77
C LEU A 183 28.55 -5.71 -9.04
N LYS A 184 29.04 -6.91 -9.33
CA LYS A 184 28.67 -7.65 -10.55
C LYS A 184 27.47 -8.56 -10.31
N LEU A 185 26.25 -8.03 -10.45
CA LEU A 185 25.00 -8.78 -10.29
C LEU A 185 24.12 -8.67 -11.56
N PRO A 186 24.47 -9.36 -12.65
CA PRO A 186 23.89 -9.11 -13.97
C PRO A 186 22.41 -9.51 -14.10
N LYS A 187 21.92 -10.42 -13.26
CA LYS A 187 20.52 -10.89 -13.27
C LYS A 187 19.64 -10.24 -12.20
N LEU A 188 20.17 -9.24 -11.48
CA LEU A 188 19.45 -8.60 -10.39
C LEU A 188 18.24 -7.85 -10.94
N LYS A 189 17.06 -8.14 -10.38
CA LYS A 189 15.78 -7.50 -10.72
C LYS A 189 15.25 -6.64 -9.58
N TYR A 190 15.56 -7.02 -8.34
CA TYR A 190 15.10 -6.34 -7.14
C TYR A 190 16.28 -6.05 -6.21
N LEU A 191 16.46 -4.77 -5.90
CA LEU A 191 17.43 -4.29 -4.92
C LEU A 191 16.71 -3.41 -3.90
N SER A 192 16.80 -3.78 -2.63
CA SER A 192 16.27 -2.97 -1.53
C SER A 192 17.37 -2.73 -0.49
N MET A 193 17.57 -1.46 -0.15
CA MET A 193 18.50 -0.97 0.86
C MET A 193 17.77 0.03 1.77
N VAL A 194 16.52 -0.28 2.13
CA VAL A 194 15.66 0.59 2.94
C VAL A 194 16.23 0.74 4.34
N ASP A 195 16.01 1.89 4.98
CA ASP A 195 16.39 2.13 6.38
C ASP A 195 17.87 1.79 6.65
N ASN A 196 18.74 2.33 5.82
CA ASN A 196 20.20 2.29 5.97
C ASN A 196 20.72 3.70 6.25
N LYS A 197 22.03 3.95 6.06
CA LYS A 197 22.67 5.24 6.34
C LYS A 197 23.34 5.84 5.11
N LEU A 198 22.85 5.52 3.91
CA LEU A 198 23.48 5.93 2.66
C LEU A 198 23.30 7.43 2.43
N ASN A 199 24.39 8.14 2.15
CA ASN A 199 24.37 9.56 1.82
C ASN A 199 24.50 9.84 0.32
N SER A 200 25.11 8.92 -0.43
CA SER A 200 25.45 9.04 -1.84
C SER A 200 25.86 7.68 -2.43
N PHE A 201 25.97 7.62 -3.75
CA PHE A 201 26.45 6.46 -4.49
C PHE A 201 27.59 6.88 -5.44
N PRO A 202 28.60 6.02 -5.66
CA PRO A 202 29.53 6.17 -6.77
C PRO A 202 28.80 6.24 -8.12
N THR A 203 29.31 7.03 -9.06
CA THR A 203 28.66 7.30 -10.36
C THR A 203 28.39 6.06 -11.19
N ASP A 204 29.22 5.03 -11.07
CA ASP A 204 29.20 3.79 -11.84
C ASP A 204 28.53 2.62 -11.09
N PHE A 205 28.00 2.84 -9.89
CA PHE A 205 27.48 1.78 -9.03
C PHE A 205 26.36 0.96 -9.69
N PHE A 206 25.42 1.62 -10.37
CA PHE A 206 24.24 0.98 -10.97
C PHE A 206 24.46 0.45 -12.39
N VAL A 207 25.63 0.70 -13.00
CA VAL A 207 25.90 0.39 -14.41
C VAL A 207 25.81 -1.12 -14.71
N SER A 208 26.16 -1.97 -13.75
CA SER A 208 26.13 -3.43 -13.91
C SER A 208 24.72 -4.04 -13.77
N PHE A 209 23.74 -3.31 -13.22
CA PHE A 209 22.41 -3.84 -12.90
C PHE A 209 21.44 -3.65 -14.08
N GLN A 210 21.83 -4.15 -15.26
CA GLN A 210 21.10 -3.94 -16.52
C GLN A 210 19.66 -4.48 -16.51
N ASN A 211 19.34 -5.44 -15.63
CA ASN A 211 18.02 -6.05 -15.49
C ASN A 211 17.21 -5.54 -14.29
N LEU A 212 17.69 -4.51 -13.59
CA LEU A 212 17.06 -4.02 -12.36
C LEU A 212 15.71 -3.36 -12.68
N GLN A 213 14.65 -3.88 -12.08
CA GLN A 213 13.27 -3.41 -12.28
C GLN A 213 12.77 -2.62 -11.08
N PHE A 214 13.17 -3.03 -9.87
CA PHE A 214 12.68 -2.44 -8.62
C PHE A 214 13.88 -2.02 -7.77
N LEU A 215 13.97 -0.72 -7.48
CA LEU A 215 14.99 -0.15 -6.61
C LEU A 215 14.33 0.61 -5.47
N SER A 216 14.64 0.21 -4.24
CA SER A 216 14.19 0.90 -3.04
C SER A 216 15.38 1.35 -2.20
N LEU A 217 15.50 2.68 -2.05
CA LEU A 217 16.51 3.35 -1.22
C LEU A 217 15.83 4.25 -0.18
N SER A 218 14.57 3.96 0.16
CA SER A 218 13.81 4.74 1.13
C SER A 218 14.45 4.72 2.52
N GLY A 219 14.26 5.76 3.33
CA GLY A 219 14.78 5.79 4.70
C GLY A 219 16.31 5.87 4.78
N ASN A 220 16.92 6.65 3.88
CA ASN A 220 18.36 6.91 3.87
C ASN A 220 18.62 8.42 4.02
N PHE A 221 19.87 8.84 3.83
CA PHE A 221 20.30 10.24 3.92
C PHE A 221 20.68 10.81 2.55
N LEU A 222 20.05 10.34 1.47
CA LEU A 222 20.37 10.77 0.12
C LEU A 222 19.99 12.24 -0.09
N THR A 223 20.94 13.02 -0.59
CA THR A 223 20.72 14.43 -0.95
C THR A 223 20.49 14.64 -2.45
N LYS A 224 20.80 13.62 -3.26
CA LYS A 224 20.61 13.60 -4.72
C LYS A 224 20.13 12.21 -5.16
N VAL A 225 19.40 12.16 -6.28
CA VAL A 225 19.09 10.90 -6.96
C VAL A 225 20.40 10.28 -7.48
N PRO A 226 20.61 8.96 -7.32
CA PRO A 226 21.80 8.32 -7.86
C PRO A 226 21.90 8.44 -9.39
N LEU A 227 23.14 8.55 -9.88
CA LEU A 227 23.43 8.61 -11.31
C LEU A 227 23.44 7.21 -11.95
N ALA A 228 23.37 7.17 -13.28
CA ALA A 228 23.49 5.96 -14.09
C ALA A 228 22.49 4.84 -13.72
N LEU A 229 21.29 5.20 -13.27
CA LEU A 229 20.19 4.25 -13.09
C LEU A 229 19.84 3.54 -14.41
N PRO A 230 19.54 2.23 -14.39
CA PRO A 230 19.34 1.44 -15.60
C PRO A 230 17.96 1.67 -16.25
N LYS A 231 17.90 1.65 -17.59
CA LYS A 231 16.66 1.83 -18.39
C LYS A 231 15.58 0.77 -18.10
N SER A 232 15.94 -0.37 -17.53
CA SER A 232 15.01 -1.44 -17.15
C SER A 232 14.15 -1.12 -15.92
N LEU A 233 14.45 -0.04 -15.21
CA LEU A 233 13.78 0.32 -13.97
C LEU A 233 12.30 0.66 -14.20
N LEU A 234 11.42 0.00 -13.44
CA LEU A 234 9.97 0.18 -13.47
C LEU A 234 9.48 0.98 -12.25
N SER A 235 10.15 0.81 -11.10
CA SER A 235 9.80 1.49 -9.85
C SER A 235 11.06 1.98 -9.14
N LEU A 236 11.05 3.25 -8.76
CA LEU A 236 12.09 3.90 -7.97
C LEU A 236 11.50 4.47 -6.69
N LYS A 237 11.97 3.99 -5.54
CA LYS A 237 11.57 4.50 -4.21
C LYS A 237 12.71 5.23 -3.54
N LEU A 238 12.51 6.51 -3.28
CA LEU A 238 13.43 7.43 -2.60
C LEU A 238 12.73 8.14 -1.44
N GLU A 239 11.70 7.53 -0.86
CA GLU A 239 10.92 8.12 0.22
C GLU A 239 11.80 8.33 1.46
N LYS A 240 11.48 9.30 2.33
CA LYS A 240 12.20 9.51 3.59
C LYS A 240 13.71 9.70 3.39
N ASN A 241 14.06 10.62 2.50
CA ASN A 241 15.44 11.02 2.23
C ASN A 241 15.58 12.55 2.42
N GLN A 242 16.70 13.12 2.00
CA GLN A 242 17.00 14.56 2.16
C GLN A 242 17.11 15.25 0.79
N LEU A 243 16.33 14.80 -0.19
CA LEU A 243 16.36 15.35 -1.55
C LEU A 243 15.77 16.76 -1.54
N LYS A 244 16.55 17.74 -2.01
CA LYS A 244 16.09 19.13 -2.20
C LYS A 244 15.64 19.42 -3.62
N THR A 245 16.24 18.72 -4.59
CA THR A 245 15.96 18.89 -6.01
C THR A 245 16.03 17.55 -6.73
N VAL A 246 15.15 17.34 -7.72
CA VAL A 246 15.25 16.22 -8.65
C VAL A 246 15.35 16.78 -10.07
N ARG A 247 16.48 16.52 -10.74
CA ARG A 247 16.69 16.93 -12.13
C ARG A 247 16.25 15.80 -13.07
N LEU A 248 15.00 15.88 -13.52
CA LEU A 248 14.40 14.84 -14.37
C LEU A 248 15.09 14.70 -15.75
N GLN A 249 15.84 15.72 -16.19
CA GLN A 249 16.70 15.63 -17.39
C GLN A 249 17.79 14.56 -17.26
N ASP A 250 18.34 14.37 -16.06
CA ASP A 250 19.37 13.36 -15.79
C ASP A 250 18.79 11.93 -15.76
N MET A 251 17.46 11.81 -15.81
CA MET A 251 16.69 10.57 -15.74
C MET A 251 15.87 10.29 -17.01
N LYS A 252 16.00 11.12 -18.06
CA LYS A 252 15.19 11.02 -19.29
C LYS A 252 15.29 9.68 -20.02
N HIS A 253 16.38 8.93 -19.80
CA HIS A 253 16.60 7.60 -20.37
C HIS A 253 15.80 6.49 -19.65
N LEU A 254 15.21 6.78 -18.49
CA LEU A 254 14.36 5.85 -17.72
C LEU A 254 12.94 5.78 -18.31
N GLU A 255 12.85 5.48 -19.60
CA GLU A 255 11.59 5.47 -20.35
C GLU A 255 10.57 4.45 -19.84
N ASN A 256 11.02 3.39 -19.14
CA ASN A 256 10.15 2.35 -18.60
C ASN A 256 9.65 2.65 -17.17
N LEU A 257 10.13 3.73 -16.54
CA LEU A 257 9.77 4.05 -15.17
C LEU A 257 8.28 4.36 -15.08
N SER A 258 7.56 3.55 -14.32
CA SER A 258 6.11 3.65 -14.13
C SER A 258 5.76 4.26 -12.78
N GLU A 259 6.55 3.97 -11.75
CA GLU A 259 6.29 4.45 -10.38
C GLU A 259 7.50 5.19 -9.81
N PHE A 260 7.27 6.40 -9.32
CA PHE A 260 8.30 7.22 -8.69
C PHE A 260 7.81 7.76 -7.34
N PHE A 261 8.44 7.27 -6.26
CA PHE A 261 8.09 7.61 -4.89
C PHE A 261 9.14 8.54 -4.28
N LEU A 262 8.71 9.75 -3.93
CA LEU A 262 9.51 10.85 -3.38
C LEU A 262 8.90 11.40 -2.08
N THR A 263 7.95 10.68 -1.48
CA THR A 263 7.30 11.03 -0.21
C THR A 263 8.33 11.36 0.88
N GLU A 264 8.05 12.38 1.70
CA GLU A 264 8.87 12.72 2.87
C GLU A 264 10.32 13.06 2.49
N ASN A 265 10.47 14.08 1.65
CA ASN A 265 11.75 14.69 1.26
C ASN A 265 11.72 16.20 1.53
N GLN A 266 12.64 16.97 0.96
CA GLN A 266 12.76 18.42 1.12
C GLN A 266 12.59 19.16 -0.22
N LEU A 267 11.78 18.59 -1.14
CA LEU A 267 11.61 19.15 -2.47
C LEU A 267 10.79 20.44 -2.43
N THR A 268 11.32 21.50 -3.04
CA THR A 268 10.60 22.79 -3.19
C THR A 268 9.88 22.91 -4.53
N SER A 269 10.36 22.20 -5.55
CA SER A 269 9.74 22.09 -6.86
C SER A 269 10.15 20.78 -7.55
N ILE A 270 9.38 20.39 -8.56
CA ILE A 270 9.71 19.30 -9.47
C ILE A 270 9.10 19.60 -10.84
N ASP A 271 9.95 19.70 -11.86
CA ASP A 271 9.54 20.14 -13.20
C ASP A 271 10.01 19.17 -14.28
N GLY A 272 9.16 18.95 -15.28
CA GLY A 272 9.53 18.19 -16.48
C GLY A 272 9.34 16.68 -16.33
N ALA A 273 8.36 16.24 -15.53
CA ALA A 273 8.01 14.82 -15.40
C ALA A 273 7.53 14.20 -16.72
N GLN A 274 7.12 15.01 -17.71
CA GLN A 274 6.86 14.59 -19.09
C GLN A 274 8.05 13.87 -19.76
N LEU A 275 9.28 14.04 -19.25
CA LEU A 275 10.47 13.32 -19.71
C LEU A 275 10.43 11.82 -19.33
N LEU A 276 9.52 11.42 -18.45
CA LEU A 276 9.26 10.05 -18.05
C LEU A 276 7.90 9.62 -18.62
N PRO A 277 7.83 9.23 -19.91
CA PRO A 277 6.57 9.13 -20.65
C PRO A 277 5.63 8.02 -20.16
N ASN A 278 6.16 6.98 -19.50
CA ASN A 278 5.37 5.86 -18.98
C ASN A 278 5.05 5.98 -17.49
N LEU A 279 5.34 7.13 -16.85
CA LEU A 279 5.06 7.32 -15.44
C LEU A 279 3.55 7.36 -15.20
N THR A 280 3.05 6.40 -14.41
CA THR A 280 1.63 6.28 -14.04
C THR A 280 1.36 6.72 -12.60
N ARG A 281 2.38 6.70 -11.74
CA ARG A 281 2.27 7.04 -10.32
C ARG A 281 3.42 7.94 -9.88
N LEU A 282 3.08 9.13 -9.39
CA LEU A 282 4.02 10.08 -8.81
C LEU A 282 3.57 10.45 -7.39
N GLU A 283 4.40 10.13 -6.40
CA GLU A 283 4.10 10.33 -4.98
C GLU A 283 5.07 11.37 -4.42
N LEU A 284 4.58 12.56 -4.11
CA LEU A 284 5.33 13.74 -3.66
C LEU A 284 4.85 14.24 -2.30
N SER A 285 4.08 13.41 -1.58
CA SER A 285 3.53 13.80 -0.29
C SER A 285 4.60 14.20 0.73
N LYS A 286 4.29 15.08 1.67
CA LYS A 286 5.22 15.51 2.74
C LYS A 286 6.53 16.10 2.20
N ASN A 287 6.43 17.04 1.28
CA ASN A 287 7.55 17.82 0.77
C ASN A 287 7.33 19.32 1.10
N GLN A 288 8.03 20.22 0.41
CA GLN A 288 7.94 21.67 0.60
C GLN A 288 7.50 22.36 -0.70
N LEU A 289 6.66 21.70 -1.50
CA LEU A 289 6.19 22.21 -2.78
C LEU A 289 5.28 23.41 -2.58
N HIS A 290 5.60 24.55 -3.19
CA HIS A 290 4.79 25.77 -3.12
C HIS A 290 3.79 25.88 -4.28
N THR A 291 4.05 25.15 -5.36
CA THR A 291 3.23 25.11 -6.58
C THR A 291 3.05 23.68 -7.04
N MET A 292 2.03 23.45 -7.87
CA MET A 292 1.87 22.17 -8.56
C MET A 292 3.08 21.86 -9.44
N PRO A 293 3.48 20.58 -9.58
CA PRO A 293 4.44 20.16 -10.58
C PRO A 293 3.99 20.52 -11.99
N LEU A 294 4.84 21.21 -12.75
CA LEU A 294 4.52 21.55 -14.14
C LEU A 294 4.99 20.44 -15.09
N ARG A 295 4.29 20.33 -16.23
CA ARG A 295 4.65 19.43 -17.34
C ARG A 295 4.67 17.96 -16.91
N LEU A 296 3.53 17.49 -16.41
CA LEU A 296 3.29 16.10 -16.03
C LEU A 296 3.01 15.22 -17.28
N PRO A 297 3.31 13.91 -17.25
CA PRO A 297 3.08 13.01 -18.37
C PRO A 297 1.59 12.63 -18.50
N SER A 298 1.10 12.49 -19.74
CA SER A 298 -0.33 12.23 -20.01
C SER A 298 -0.84 10.87 -19.50
N ARG A 299 0.05 9.89 -19.30
CA ARG A 299 -0.27 8.56 -18.75
C ARG A 299 -0.41 8.53 -17.22
N LEU A 300 -0.22 9.67 -16.55
CA LEU A 300 -0.26 9.74 -15.11
C LEU A 300 -1.67 9.42 -14.59
N GLN A 301 -1.76 8.39 -13.75
CA GLN A 301 -3.03 7.92 -13.17
C GLN A 301 -3.20 8.34 -11.71
N LYS A 302 -2.10 8.43 -10.96
CA LYS A 302 -2.10 8.91 -9.58
C LYS A 302 -1.05 10.00 -9.39
N LEU A 303 -1.50 11.13 -8.84
CA LEU A 303 -0.65 12.19 -8.33
C LEU A 303 -0.98 12.45 -6.86
N ASP A 304 0.02 12.29 -5.99
CA ASP A 304 -0.10 12.63 -4.57
C ASP A 304 0.84 13.78 -4.24
N CYS A 305 0.26 14.96 -3.99
CA CYS A 305 0.94 16.16 -3.54
C CYS A 305 0.47 16.58 -2.13
N SER A 306 -0.07 15.64 -1.36
CA SER A 306 -0.57 15.92 0.00
C SER A 306 0.53 16.42 0.93
N ASN A 307 0.17 17.14 2.00
CA ASN A 307 1.13 17.60 3.00
C ASN A 307 2.28 18.42 2.39
N ASN A 308 1.93 19.45 1.62
CA ASN A 308 2.86 20.39 0.99
C ASN A 308 2.43 21.83 1.32
N LEU A 309 2.95 22.81 0.59
CA LEU A 309 2.69 24.25 0.78
C LEU A 309 2.01 24.87 -0.44
N ILE A 310 1.26 24.07 -1.21
CA ILE A 310 0.64 24.51 -2.46
C ILE A 310 -0.49 25.49 -2.16
N GLN A 311 -0.46 26.67 -2.80
CA GLN A 311 -1.44 27.74 -2.54
C GLN A 311 -2.46 27.93 -3.66
N ARG A 312 -2.08 27.60 -4.89
CA ARG A 312 -2.85 27.87 -6.10
C ARG A 312 -2.86 26.66 -7.02
N VAL A 313 -4.01 26.42 -7.63
CA VAL A 313 -4.23 25.37 -8.62
C VAL A 313 -4.94 25.97 -9.83
N THR A 314 -4.42 25.70 -11.02
CA THR A 314 -4.84 26.28 -12.31
C THR A 314 -5.08 25.19 -13.36
N ALA A 315 -5.80 25.53 -14.44
CA ALA A 315 -6.04 24.58 -15.54
C ALA A 315 -4.75 24.12 -16.25
N GLN A 316 -3.70 24.95 -16.23
CA GLN A 316 -2.42 24.63 -16.83
C GLN A 316 -1.69 23.49 -16.10
N ASP A 317 -1.96 23.30 -14.80
CA ASP A 317 -1.31 22.27 -13.98
C ASP A 317 -1.72 20.85 -14.41
N PHE A 318 -2.90 20.70 -15.01
CA PHE A 318 -3.45 19.40 -15.43
C PHE A 318 -3.61 19.24 -16.94
N GLN A 319 -2.96 20.10 -17.72
CA GLN A 319 -3.06 20.05 -19.18
C GLN A 319 -2.63 18.67 -19.71
N GLY A 320 -3.53 18.01 -20.44
CA GLY A 320 -3.28 16.71 -21.06
C GLY A 320 -3.33 15.49 -20.13
N LEU A 321 -3.74 15.63 -18.86
CA LEU A 321 -3.82 14.53 -17.89
C LEU A 321 -5.15 13.77 -17.96
N GLN A 322 -5.42 13.16 -19.11
CA GLN A 322 -6.70 12.46 -19.37
C GLN A 322 -6.84 11.15 -18.59
N ASP A 323 -5.73 10.48 -18.29
CA ASP A 323 -5.71 9.20 -17.56
C ASP A 323 -5.70 9.37 -16.04
N LEU A 324 -5.70 10.61 -15.53
CA LEU A 324 -5.61 10.88 -14.09
C LEU A 324 -6.88 10.40 -13.38
N LYS A 325 -6.73 9.45 -12.46
CA LYS A 325 -7.82 8.83 -11.69
C LYS A 325 -7.87 9.30 -10.25
N HIS A 326 -6.71 9.59 -9.68
CA HIS A 326 -6.56 9.91 -8.26
C HIS A 326 -5.66 11.12 -8.07
N LEU A 327 -6.21 12.16 -7.45
CA LEU A 327 -5.51 13.40 -7.13
C LEU A 327 -5.63 13.68 -5.64
N PHE A 328 -4.49 13.73 -4.95
CA PHE A 328 -4.40 14.05 -3.53
C PHE A 328 -3.68 15.38 -3.33
N LEU A 329 -4.40 16.34 -2.77
CA LEU A 329 -3.95 17.70 -2.46
C LEU A 329 -4.31 18.09 -1.02
N ASP A 330 -4.62 17.10 -0.18
CA ASP A 330 -4.94 17.32 1.21
C ASP A 330 -3.77 17.90 2.00
N ASN A 331 -4.07 18.59 3.10
CA ASN A 331 -3.07 19.21 3.99
C ASN A 331 -2.11 20.13 3.21
N ASN A 332 -2.68 21.08 2.45
CA ASN A 332 -1.93 22.12 1.75
C ASN A 332 -2.44 23.50 2.20
N ALA A 333 -2.07 24.56 1.47
CA ALA A 333 -2.52 25.93 1.71
C ALA A 333 -3.41 26.45 0.57
N VAL A 334 -4.14 25.56 -0.12
CA VAL A 334 -4.86 25.92 -1.35
C VAL A 334 -6.01 26.86 -1.01
N ARG A 335 -5.89 28.12 -1.45
CA ARG A 335 -6.92 29.16 -1.31
C ARG A 335 -7.58 29.51 -2.65
N SER A 336 -6.81 29.40 -3.73
CA SER A 336 -7.27 29.72 -5.09
C SER A 336 -7.23 28.46 -5.93
N PHE A 337 -8.40 27.98 -6.32
CA PHE A 337 -8.53 26.84 -7.23
C PHE A 337 -9.38 27.30 -8.42
N GLU A 338 -8.77 27.32 -9.61
CA GLU A 338 -9.42 27.79 -10.82
C GLU A 338 -10.61 26.90 -11.20
N ALA A 339 -11.77 27.51 -11.45
CA ALA A 339 -12.95 26.78 -11.85
C ALA A 339 -12.73 26.13 -13.22
N GLY A 340 -12.89 24.80 -13.29
CA GLY A 340 -12.62 24.03 -14.50
C GLY A 340 -11.15 23.61 -14.67
N ALA A 341 -10.29 23.79 -13.66
CA ALA A 341 -8.90 23.31 -13.73
C ALA A 341 -8.78 21.81 -14.06
N LEU A 342 -9.79 21.03 -13.66
CA LEU A 342 -9.85 19.57 -13.83
C LEU A 342 -10.67 19.13 -15.06
N GLN A 343 -11.10 20.05 -15.93
CA GLN A 343 -12.00 19.74 -17.06
C GLN A 343 -11.42 18.70 -18.05
N GLN A 344 -10.09 18.59 -18.15
CA GLN A 344 -9.43 17.64 -19.04
C GLN A 344 -9.19 16.27 -18.39
N CYS A 345 -9.40 16.13 -17.09
CA CYS A 345 -9.17 14.89 -16.35
C CYS A 345 -10.38 13.93 -16.49
N ALA A 346 -10.50 13.36 -17.68
CA ALA A 346 -11.65 12.53 -18.10
C ALA A 346 -11.84 11.22 -17.32
N GLN A 347 -10.89 10.82 -16.47
CA GLN A 347 -10.98 9.61 -15.63
C GLN A 347 -10.94 9.90 -14.13
N LEU A 348 -11.00 11.18 -13.73
CA LEU A 348 -10.81 11.55 -12.33
C LEU A 348 -11.96 11.03 -11.45
N SER A 349 -11.65 10.05 -10.62
CA SER A 349 -12.64 9.37 -9.77
C SER A 349 -12.53 9.76 -8.31
N ASN A 350 -11.34 10.14 -7.85
CA ASN A 350 -11.06 10.45 -6.46
C ASN A 350 -10.27 11.76 -6.34
N LEU A 351 -10.84 12.71 -5.61
CA LEU A 351 -10.23 14.01 -5.32
C LEU A 351 -10.24 14.25 -3.81
N ALA A 352 -9.05 14.41 -3.25
CA ALA A 352 -8.83 14.75 -1.84
C ALA A 352 -8.28 16.18 -1.74
N LEU A 353 -9.04 17.06 -1.08
CA LEU A 353 -8.76 18.47 -0.87
C LEU A 353 -8.97 18.85 0.61
N GLU A 354 -9.00 17.87 1.52
CA GLU A 354 -9.19 18.14 2.94
C GLU A 354 -8.05 18.95 3.55
N GLN A 355 -8.35 19.74 4.58
CA GLN A 355 -7.38 20.57 5.30
C GLN A 355 -6.65 21.54 4.35
N ASN A 356 -7.44 22.39 3.68
CA ASN A 356 -6.99 23.48 2.82
C ASN A 356 -7.72 24.78 3.24
N LEU A 357 -7.64 25.83 2.41
CA LEU A 357 -8.19 27.16 2.69
C LEU A 357 -9.27 27.55 1.66
N LEU A 358 -10.02 26.56 1.15
CA LEU A 358 -11.05 26.78 0.13
C LEU A 358 -12.30 27.43 0.76
N VAL A 359 -12.83 28.47 0.12
CA VAL A 359 -14.06 29.18 0.56
C VAL A 359 -15.31 28.71 -0.18
N SER A 360 -15.12 27.99 -1.30
CA SER A 360 -16.21 27.40 -2.10
C SER A 360 -15.74 26.08 -2.74
N ILE A 361 -16.69 25.31 -3.27
CA ILE A 361 -16.39 24.04 -3.95
C ILE A 361 -15.87 24.37 -5.36
N PRO A 362 -14.60 24.04 -5.70
CA PRO A 362 -13.97 24.57 -6.90
C PRO A 362 -14.21 23.69 -8.14
N LEU A 363 -15.40 23.10 -8.26
CA LEU A 363 -15.72 22.13 -9.30
C LEU A 363 -16.69 22.72 -10.31
N ARG A 364 -16.31 22.63 -11.59
CA ARG A 364 -17.18 22.87 -12.75
C ARG A 364 -16.78 21.90 -13.84
N GLN A 365 -17.77 21.35 -14.55
CA GLN A 365 -17.54 20.50 -15.73
C GLN A 365 -16.69 19.26 -15.42
N VAL A 366 -16.93 18.65 -14.25
CA VAL A 366 -16.34 17.38 -13.85
C VAL A 366 -17.49 16.45 -13.48
N ASP A 367 -17.74 15.43 -14.29
CA ASP A 367 -18.84 14.47 -14.10
C ASP A 367 -18.36 13.06 -13.70
N THR A 368 -17.05 12.85 -13.68
CA THR A 368 -16.38 11.56 -13.45
C THR A 368 -16.14 11.22 -11.98
N LEU A 369 -16.22 12.22 -11.09
CA LEU A 369 -15.88 12.06 -9.67
C LEU A 369 -16.84 11.11 -8.95
N ALA A 370 -16.28 10.10 -8.30
CA ALA A 370 -16.99 9.19 -7.42
C ALA A 370 -16.80 9.56 -5.93
N ARG A 371 -15.63 10.13 -5.58
CA ARG A 371 -15.31 10.55 -4.22
C ARG A 371 -14.70 11.96 -4.22
N LEU A 372 -15.26 12.81 -3.37
CA LEU A 372 -14.78 14.16 -3.09
C LEU A 372 -14.64 14.38 -1.58
N ASP A 373 -13.43 14.68 -1.14
CA ASP A 373 -13.15 15.05 0.24
C ASP A 373 -12.73 16.51 0.34
N LEU A 374 -13.52 17.30 1.08
CA LEU A 374 -13.36 18.74 1.31
C LEU A 374 -13.37 19.06 2.80
N LYS A 375 -13.14 18.06 3.66
CA LYS A 375 -13.15 18.24 5.11
C LYS A 375 -12.17 19.32 5.55
N GLY A 376 -12.54 20.17 6.51
CA GLY A 376 -11.58 21.09 7.13
C GLY A 376 -11.13 22.21 6.19
N ASN A 377 -12.06 22.77 5.42
CA ASN A 377 -11.86 23.99 4.63
C ASN A 377 -12.70 25.13 5.25
N ASP A 378 -12.77 26.27 4.56
CA ASP A 378 -13.57 27.43 4.96
C ASP A 378 -14.82 27.61 4.07
N ILE A 379 -15.41 26.50 3.59
CA ILE A 379 -16.55 26.55 2.66
C ILE A 379 -17.79 27.09 3.36
N GLU A 380 -18.36 28.17 2.84
CA GLU A 380 -19.50 28.87 3.47
C GLU A 380 -20.87 28.39 2.96
N GLY A 381 -20.93 27.86 1.74
CA GLY A 381 -22.18 27.45 1.09
C GLY A 381 -21.95 26.41 0.01
N ILE A 382 -23.06 25.83 -0.45
CA ILE A 382 -23.08 24.85 -1.53
C ILE A 382 -24.03 25.38 -2.60
N GLY A 383 -23.48 25.73 -3.76
CA GLY A 383 -24.24 26.27 -4.88
C GLY A 383 -24.68 25.20 -5.88
N GLU A 384 -25.79 25.45 -6.58
CA GLU A 384 -26.26 24.60 -7.69
C GLU A 384 -25.19 24.39 -8.77
N GLN A 385 -24.50 25.46 -9.15
CA GLN A 385 -23.51 25.42 -10.24
C GLN A 385 -22.28 24.58 -9.91
N GLU A 386 -22.00 24.33 -8.62
CA GLU A 386 -20.83 23.59 -8.15
C GLU A 386 -21.06 22.07 -8.15
N LEU A 387 -22.31 21.64 -7.96
CA LEU A 387 -22.66 20.23 -7.83
C LEU A 387 -23.45 19.64 -9.02
N LYS A 388 -24.02 20.49 -9.90
CA LYS A 388 -24.87 20.05 -11.03
C LYS A 388 -24.23 19.00 -11.95
N ASP A 389 -22.92 19.03 -12.09
CA ASP A 389 -22.17 18.16 -13.00
C ASP A 389 -21.77 16.82 -12.33
N LEU A 390 -21.77 16.74 -10.99
CA LEU A 390 -21.22 15.62 -10.19
C LEU A 390 -22.19 14.42 -10.08
N LYS A 391 -22.71 13.97 -11.23
CA LYS A 391 -23.76 12.93 -11.30
C LYS A 391 -23.30 11.56 -10.81
N GLN A 392 -21.99 11.30 -10.86
CA GLN A 392 -21.38 10.04 -10.44
C GLN A 392 -20.95 10.01 -8.96
N LEU A 393 -21.10 11.12 -8.25
CA LEU A 393 -20.57 11.26 -6.90
C LEU A 393 -21.29 10.33 -5.93
N GLN A 394 -20.52 9.47 -5.26
CA GLN A 394 -21.00 8.52 -4.27
C GLN A 394 -20.68 8.95 -2.86
N VAL A 395 -19.54 9.59 -2.66
CA VAL A 395 -19.06 10.03 -1.35
C VAL A 395 -18.69 11.50 -1.39
N LEU A 396 -19.35 12.29 -0.53
CA LEU A 396 -19.05 13.70 -0.32
C LEU A 396 -18.76 13.96 1.16
N ASN A 397 -17.56 14.45 1.45
CA ASN A 397 -17.17 14.82 2.80
C ASN A 397 -16.97 16.34 2.92
N LEU A 398 -17.86 16.99 3.68
CA LEU A 398 -17.86 18.43 3.92
C LEU A 398 -17.70 18.77 5.40
N ARG A 399 -17.16 17.84 6.20
CA ARG A 399 -16.99 18.04 7.63
C ARG A 399 -16.12 19.25 7.95
N ASN A 400 -16.36 19.89 9.09
CA ASN A 400 -15.55 20.98 9.62
C ASN A 400 -15.35 22.12 8.60
N ASN A 401 -16.42 22.59 7.99
CA ASN A 401 -16.45 23.78 7.13
C ASN A 401 -17.24 24.92 7.82
N LYS A 402 -17.64 25.96 7.07
CA LYS A 402 -18.42 27.11 7.54
C LYS A 402 -19.86 27.10 7.02
N ILE A 403 -20.37 25.93 6.61
CA ILE A 403 -21.69 25.80 5.99
C ILE A 403 -22.78 25.99 7.03
N SER A 404 -23.70 26.92 6.79
CA SER A 404 -24.82 27.18 7.71
C SER A 404 -26.17 26.68 7.22
N ALA A 405 -26.34 26.48 5.91
CA ALA A 405 -27.59 26.02 5.32
C ALA A 405 -27.34 25.00 4.21
N LEU A 406 -28.32 24.12 3.99
CA LEU A 406 -28.29 23.10 2.95
C LEU A 406 -29.61 23.12 2.18
N ASP A 407 -29.56 23.62 0.95
CA ASP A 407 -30.71 23.62 0.05
C ASP A 407 -30.93 22.20 -0.52
N GLY A 408 -32.13 21.67 -0.32
CA GLY A 408 -32.54 20.35 -0.81
C GLY A 408 -32.47 20.23 -2.33
N LYS A 409 -32.68 21.32 -3.08
CA LYS A 409 -32.61 21.30 -4.54
C LYS A 409 -31.22 20.94 -5.05
N VAL A 410 -30.18 21.40 -4.36
CA VAL A 410 -28.80 21.16 -4.79
C VAL A 410 -28.44 19.67 -4.70
N LEU A 411 -29.12 18.91 -3.85
CA LEU A 411 -28.89 17.47 -3.65
C LEU A 411 -29.63 16.59 -4.66
N GLU A 412 -30.60 17.16 -5.39
CA GLU A 412 -31.25 16.48 -6.53
C GLU A 412 -30.23 16.22 -7.65
N TYR A 413 -29.23 17.08 -7.78
CA TYR A 413 -28.13 16.94 -8.75
C TYR A 413 -27.15 15.80 -8.46
N LEU A 414 -27.23 15.17 -7.28
CA LEU A 414 -26.34 14.08 -6.87
C LEU A 414 -27.10 12.74 -6.80
N PRO A 415 -27.56 12.15 -7.91
CA PRO A 415 -28.42 10.97 -7.92
C PRO A 415 -27.76 9.73 -7.29
N ARG A 416 -26.43 9.58 -7.39
CA ARG A 416 -25.68 8.42 -6.92
C ARG A 416 -25.08 8.57 -5.52
N LEU A 417 -25.42 9.64 -4.79
CA LEU A 417 -24.84 9.93 -3.48
C LEU A 417 -25.25 8.90 -2.43
N ARG A 418 -24.25 8.17 -1.91
CA ARG A 418 -24.42 7.12 -0.89
C ARG A 418 -24.00 7.58 0.49
N GLN A 419 -22.96 8.41 0.59
CA GLN A 419 -22.43 8.88 1.87
C GLN A 419 -22.23 10.40 1.84
N LEU A 420 -22.78 11.07 2.85
CA LEU A 420 -22.66 12.51 3.02
C LEU A 420 -22.25 12.84 4.47
N TYR A 421 -21.10 13.48 4.63
CA TYR A 421 -20.57 13.83 5.94
C TYR A 421 -20.64 15.34 6.17
N LEU A 422 -21.37 15.77 7.23
CA LEU A 422 -21.72 17.18 7.48
C LEU A 422 -21.33 17.69 8.88
N ASP A 423 -20.72 16.84 9.70
CA ASP A 423 -20.29 17.16 11.06
C ASP A 423 -19.41 18.43 11.15
N GLY A 424 -19.49 19.17 12.25
CA GLY A 424 -18.58 20.29 12.53
C GLY A 424 -18.83 21.57 11.71
N ASN A 425 -20.00 21.70 11.09
CA ASN A 425 -20.45 22.92 10.41
C ASN A 425 -21.43 23.73 11.30
N PRO A 426 -21.46 25.07 11.17
CA PRO A 426 -22.35 25.95 11.95
C PRO A 426 -23.80 25.94 11.44
N TRP A 427 -24.47 24.79 11.49
CA TRP A 427 -25.81 24.61 10.94
C TRP A 427 -26.85 25.54 11.59
N ASN A 428 -27.59 26.25 10.75
CA ASN A 428 -28.83 26.92 11.11
C ASN A 428 -29.98 25.92 10.93
N CYS A 429 -30.48 25.41 12.04
CA CYS A 429 -31.46 24.33 12.12
C CYS A 429 -32.88 24.82 11.89
N THR A 430 -33.14 25.23 10.66
CA THR A 430 -34.48 25.59 10.18
C THR A 430 -35.28 24.34 9.80
N CYS A 431 -36.58 24.51 9.60
CA CYS A 431 -37.44 23.44 9.10
C CYS A 431 -37.05 22.95 7.70
N ASP A 432 -36.42 23.80 6.89
CA ASP A 432 -35.95 23.40 5.56
C ASP A 432 -34.77 22.43 5.64
N LEU A 433 -33.82 22.63 6.57
CA LEU A 433 -32.73 21.68 6.82
C LEU A 433 -33.27 20.30 7.21
N LEU A 434 -34.32 20.24 8.04
CA LEU A 434 -34.98 18.99 8.40
C LEU A 434 -35.72 18.34 7.22
N ARG A 435 -36.35 19.12 6.33
CA ARG A 435 -36.96 18.58 5.10
C ARG A 435 -35.89 17.98 4.19
N THR A 436 -34.79 18.70 3.97
CA THR A 436 -33.63 18.24 3.21
C THR A 436 -33.08 16.93 3.77
N ARG A 437 -32.96 16.83 5.09
CA ARG A 437 -32.57 15.59 5.78
C ARG A 437 -33.48 14.42 5.44
N ARG A 438 -34.81 14.60 5.56
CA ARG A 438 -35.79 13.53 5.28
C ARG A 438 -35.69 13.05 3.84
N ALA A 439 -35.51 13.97 2.90
CA ALA A 439 -35.31 13.64 1.49
C ALA A 439 -34.05 12.79 1.27
N LEU A 440 -32.92 13.15 1.89
CA LEU A 440 -31.67 12.38 1.81
C LEU A 440 -31.79 10.97 2.38
N VAL A 441 -32.42 10.83 3.55
CA VAL A 441 -32.62 9.51 4.18
C VAL A 441 -33.58 8.65 3.36
N ALA A 442 -34.66 9.22 2.83
CA ALA A 442 -35.60 8.52 1.96
C ALA A 442 -34.95 8.00 0.66
N LYS A 443 -33.93 8.71 0.17
CA LYS A 443 -33.11 8.30 -0.98
C LYS A 443 -32.08 7.20 -0.64
N GLY A 444 -31.92 6.85 0.64
CA GLY A 444 -30.95 5.85 1.10
C GLY A 444 -29.53 6.40 1.26
N THR A 445 -29.34 7.72 1.31
CA THR A 445 -28.04 8.34 1.60
C THR A 445 -27.73 8.24 3.09
N ASP A 446 -26.58 7.65 3.44
CA ASP A 446 -26.02 7.67 4.81
C ASP A 446 -25.49 9.08 5.10
N VAL A 447 -26.33 9.89 5.74
CA VAL A 447 -25.96 11.22 6.24
C VAL A 447 -25.39 11.05 7.63
N ARG A 448 -24.20 11.62 7.90
CA ARG A 448 -23.58 11.56 9.22
C ARG A 448 -23.49 12.91 9.90
N GLY A 449 -24.16 12.93 11.05
CA GLY A 449 -24.17 13.95 12.11
C GLY A 449 -24.41 15.39 11.67
N GLY A 450 -24.00 16.32 12.52
CA GLY A 450 -24.42 17.73 12.48
C GLY A 450 -25.10 18.18 13.77
N GLN A 451 -24.61 19.31 14.30
CA GLN A 451 -25.15 20.00 15.48
C GLN A 451 -25.62 21.39 15.08
N CYS A 452 -26.65 21.87 15.74
CA CYS A 452 -27.17 23.21 15.52
C CYS A 452 -26.24 24.25 16.14
N ALA A 453 -25.86 25.26 15.36
CA ALA A 453 -25.27 26.48 15.86
C ALA A 453 -26.33 27.58 16.07
N ALA A 454 -27.36 27.59 15.21
CA ALA A 454 -28.51 28.48 15.27
C ALA A 454 -29.80 27.69 14.99
N PRO A 455 -30.99 28.21 15.37
CA PRO A 455 -31.18 29.35 16.28
C PRO A 455 -30.79 28.98 17.73
N ALA A 456 -30.61 29.99 18.60
CA ALA A 456 -29.99 29.84 19.91
C ALA A 456 -30.67 28.79 20.81
N GLU A 457 -31.97 28.59 20.64
CA GLU A 457 -32.83 27.68 21.42
C GLU A 457 -32.57 26.20 21.11
N SER A 458 -31.92 25.92 19.98
CA SER A 458 -31.57 24.58 19.50
C SER A 458 -30.06 24.32 19.52
N ARG A 459 -29.26 25.29 19.97
CA ARG A 459 -27.79 25.23 19.90
C ARG A 459 -27.24 24.01 20.63
N GLY A 460 -26.34 23.28 19.97
CA GLY A 460 -25.73 22.04 20.46
C GLY A 460 -26.59 20.79 20.27
N GLU A 461 -27.89 20.94 19.97
CA GLU A 461 -28.73 19.80 19.64
C GLU A 461 -28.34 19.21 18.28
N SER A 462 -28.49 17.90 18.13
CA SER A 462 -28.32 17.26 16.84
C SER A 462 -29.58 17.41 16.00
N TRP A 463 -29.52 18.14 14.88
CA TRP A 463 -30.65 18.21 13.93
C TRP A 463 -30.95 16.88 13.22
N MET A 464 -30.07 15.90 13.40
CA MET A 464 -30.25 14.52 12.97
C MET A 464 -31.07 13.66 13.95
N SER A 465 -31.28 14.07 15.20
CA SER A 465 -31.97 13.23 16.19
C SER A 465 -32.85 13.98 17.19
N SER A 466 -32.78 15.32 17.22
CA SER A 466 -33.56 16.11 18.18
C SER A 466 -35.06 16.04 17.90
N ARG A 467 -35.79 15.53 18.90
CA ARG A 467 -37.26 15.51 18.91
C ARG A 467 -37.86 16.92 18.99
N LYS A 468 -37.17 17.85 19.66
CA LYS A 468 -37.63 19.24 19.87
C LYS A 468 -37.73 20.01 18.56
N ILE A 469 -36.67 19.93 17.74
CA ILE A 469 -36.62 20.56 16.40
C ILE A 469 -37.64 19.89 15.47
N LEU A 470 -37.77 18.56 15.55
CA LEU A 470 -38.74 17.82 14.74
C LEU A 470 -40.20 18.17 15.06
N GLN A 471 -40.53 18.44 16.33
CA GLN A 471 -41.87 18.86 16.76
C GLN A 471 -42.20 20.28 16.31
N GLN A 472 -41.28 21.23 16.49
CA GLN A 472 -41.47 22.63 16.07
C GLN A 472 -41.76 22.77 14.57
N CYS A 473 -41.17 21.90 13.74
CA CYS A 473 -41.40 21.87 12.30
C CYS A 473 -42.53 20.95 11.87
N GLY A 474 -43.15 20.22 12.80
CA GLY A 474 -44.28 19.32 12.55
C GLY A 474 -45.58 20.06 12.26
N ASP A 475 -45.77 21.26 12.83
CA ASP A 475 -47.06 21.97 12.82
C ASP A 475 -47.38 22.70 11.50
N HIS A 476 -46.46 22.72 10.52
CA HIS A 476 -46.68 23.35 9.20
C HIS A 476 -46.89 22.37 8.03
N LEU A 477 -46.95 21.05 8.28
CA LEU A 477 -47.15 20.05 7.21
C LEU A 477 -48.60 19.52 7.07
N SER A 478 -49.50 19.82 8.00
CA SER A 478 -50.91 19.37 7.91
C SER A 478 -51.73 20.10 6.84
N SER A 479 -51.22 21.20 6.27
CA SER A 479 -51.94 22.02 5.28
C SER A 479 -51.61 21.68 3.82
N LEU A 480 -50.48 21.03 3.53
CA LEU A 480 -50.07 20.68 2.15
C LEU A 480 -50.43 19.23 1.75
N GLU A 481 -50.60 18.33 2.72
CA GLU A 481 -51.06 16.96 2.45
C GLU A 481 -52.57 16.89 2.19
N ARG A 482 -53.37 17.79 2.80
CA ARG A 482 -54.83 17.89 2.54
C ARG A 482 -55.18 18.29 1.10
N VAL A 483 -54.36 19.11 0.45
CA VAL A 483 -54.65 19.60 -0.92
C VAL A 483 -54.28 18.55 -2.00
N LYS A 484 -53.41 17.59 -1.69
CA LYS A 484 -53.07 16.48 -2.61
C LYS A 484 -54.06 15.32 -2.55
N GLU A 485 -54.74 15.10 -1.42
CA GLU A 485 -55.79 14.07 -1.31
C GLU A 485 -57.09 14.45 -2.00
N GLU A 486 -57.46 15.74 -2.05
CA GLU A 486 -58.67 16.17 -2.77
C GLU A 486 -58.50 16.11 -4.30
N ARG A 487 -57.29 16.39 -4.82
CA ARG A 487 -57.02 16.29 -6.28
C ARG A 487 -56.88 14.85 -6.79
N LYS A 488 -56.55 13.88 -5.94
CA LYS A 488 -56.47 12.47 -6.31
C LYS A 488 -57.84 11.76 -6.34
N LYS A 489 -58.88 12.32 -5.70
CA LYS A 489 -60.23 11.75 -5.70
C LYS A 489 -61.07 12.09 -6.94
N MET A 490 -60.63 13.01 -7.82
CA MET A 490 -61.37 13.40 -9.03
C MET A 490 -60.85 12.81 -10.36
N LYS A 491 -59.84 11.92 -10.33
CA LYS A 491 -59.22 11.38 -11.57
C LYS A 491 -58.94 9.88 -11.54
N ALA A 492 -59.80 9.10 -10.91
CA ALA A 492 -59.73 7.63 -10.96
C ALA A 492 -61.07 7.05 -11.44
N SER A 493 -61.30 7.15 -12.73
CA SER A 493 -62.19 6.25 -13.47
C SER A 493 -61.69 6.20 -14.91
N GLU A 494 -61.47 4.97 -15.40
CA GLU A 494 -61.00 4.55 -16.74
C GLU A 494 -59.47 4.49 -16.88
N ILE A 495 -58.80 3.44 -17.40
CA ILE A 495 -59.04 2.06 -17.89
C ILE A 495 -57.59 1.50 -18.17
N ASP A 496 -57.37 0.17 -18.10
CA ASP A 496 -56.38 -0.74 -18.76
C ASP A 496 -54.99 -0.25 -19.25
N ASP A 497 -53.93 -1.02 -19.47
CA ASP A 497 -53.49 -2.42 -19.32
C ASP A 497 -51.97 -2.39 -19.65
N ASP A 498 -51.28 -3.51 -19.40
CA ASP A 498 -50.02 -3.95 -20.04
C ASP A 498 -48.71 -3.15 -19.76
N TYR A 499 -47.56 -3.72 -19.34
CA TYR A 499 -46.74 -4.89 -19.71
C TYR A 499 -45.34 -4.33 -20.05
N TYR A 500 -44.31 -4.69 -19.27
CA TYR A 500 -42.98 -5.23 -19.66
C TYR A 500 -41.86 -4.85 -18.69
N ASP A 501 -41.31 -5.94 -18.14
CA ASP A 501 -40.01 -6.19 -17.56
C ASP A 501 -38.85 -5.56 -18.36
N TYR A 502 -37.73 -5.26 -17.70
CA TYR A 502 -36.39 -5.73 -18.06
C TYR A 502 -35.34 -5.19 -17.06
N GLU A 503 -34.65 -6.14 -16.43
CA GLU A 503 -33.31 -6.00 -15.85
C GLU A 503 -32.29 -5.48 -16.88
N LEU A 504 -31.25 -4.77 -16.41
CA LEU A 504 -29.83 -5.12 -16.60
C LEU A 504 -28.88 -3.97 -16.21
N ASP A 505 -27.87 -4.35 -15.42
CA ASP A 505 -26.48 -3.86 -15.29
C ASP A 505 -26.15 -2.38 -14.98
#